data_AF-A6GA74-F1
#
_entry.id   AF-A6GA74-F1
#
_cell.length_a   1.000
_cell.length_b   1.000
_cell.length_c   1.000
_cell.angle_alpha   90.00
_cell.angle_beta   90.00
_cell.angle_gamma   90.00
#
_symmetry.space_group_name_H-M   'P 1'
#
loop_
_entity.id
_entity.type
_entity.pdbx_description
1 polymer ?
#
loop_
_entity_poly.entity_id
_entity_poly.type
_entity_poly.pdbx_seq_one_letter_code
_entity_poly.pdbx_strand_id
1 'polypeptide(L)'
;MRRTLTVASFALTATLLSPSASAAPSESDAAAEPAADAPAEDPAEDPALVEAKDLYKQGEIKFRTAEYIDALALWKRAFGILPEGEDTRTIRNALVYNIAEAHSKAYEVNRNPTHLRKAKLLLENYQAEHEALYGDSPEAKKERAEAGERIEELDEKIKASEAAGEQASSIPESEASAGTTEDSVVQAEQEEAGKPSWDEEVKADPVLGPKWATANKRLVGGAVMTGIGGIFGLVALGSFGLVPGSSGLLGGPPVGLIVTGAVTGVIAVGLLVPGGIFLARGIRGRKEVLAAKPRNSAYLVPVPVYVPDTRGAGFGVAVRF
;
A
#
# COMPACT_ATOMS: atom_id res chain seq x y z
N MET A 1 -12.31 -37.74 27.27
CA MET A 1 -12.72 -36.44 27.85
C MET A 1 -13.32 -35.58 26.74
N ARG A 2 -14.63 -35.32 26.76
CA ARG A 2 -15.34 -34.53 25.74
C ARG A 2 -15.27 -33.05 26.16
N ARG A 3 -14.66 -32.19 25.34
CA ARG A 3 -14.62 -30.73 25.55
C ARG A 3 -15.82 -30.10 24.85
N THR A 4 -16.75 -29.58 25.64
CA THR A 4 -17.89 -28.76 25.20
C THR A 4 -17.40 -27.34 24.88
N LEU A 5 -17.61 -26.91 23.63
CA LEU A 5 -17.36 -25.54 23.17
C LEU A 5 -18.58 -24.66 23.51
N THR A 6 -18.37 -23.65 24.35
CA THR A 6 -19.37 -22.63 24.68
C THR A 6 -19.29 -21.52 23.65
N VAL A 7 -20.35 -21.37 22.84
CA VAL A 7 -20.49 -20.27 21.87
C VAL A 7 -21.09 -19.07 22.61
N ALA A 8 -20.29 -18.05 22.88
CA ALA A 8 -20.76 -16.78 23.42
C ALA A 8 -21.36 -15.93 22.28
N SER A 9 -22.67 -15.69 22.35
CA SER A 9 -23.37 -14.77 21.46
C SER A 9 -23.14 -13.33 21.92
N PHE A 10 -22.51 -12.51 21.08
CA PHE A 10 -22.40 -11.07 21.32
C PHE A 10 -23.62 -10.37 20.75
N ALA A 11 -24.43 -9.77 21.62
CA ALA A 11 -25.55 -8.91 21.26
C ALA A 11 -25.00 -7.52 20.87
N LEU A 12 -25.24 -7.12 19.63
CA LEU A 12 -24.89 -5.81 19.09
C LEU A 12 -25.95 -4.79 19.52
N THR A 13 -25.67 -4.00 20.56
CA THR A 13 -26.58 -2.94 21.01
C THR A 13 -26.40 -1.71 20.13
N ALA A 14 -27.35 -1.47 19.23
CA ALA A 14 -27.38 -0.29 18.37
C ALA A 14 -27.90 0.93 19.15
N THR A 15 -27.01 1.87 19.50
CA THR A 15 -27.40 3.16 20.08
C THR A 15 -27.83 4.11 18.96
N LEU A 16 -29.14 4.37 18.88
CA LEU A 16 -29.74 5.38 18.01
C LEU A 16 -29.45 6.78 18.59
N LEU A 17 -28.53 7.53 18.00
CA LEU A 17 -28.39 8.97 18.28
C LEU A 17 -29.46 9.74 17.49
N SER A 18 -30.40 10.35 18.22
CA SER A 18 -31.40 11.26 17.67
C SER A 18 -30.75 12.58 17.22
N PRO A 19 -30.98 13.04 15.98
CA PRO A 19 -30.59 14.38 15.57
C PRO A 19 -31.50 15.41 16.25
N SER A 20 -30.93 16.26 17.11
CA SER A 20 -31.62 17.46 17.59
C SER A 20 -31.59 18.50 16.48
N ALA A 21 -32.72 18.64 15.78
CA ALA A 21 -32.98 19.75 14.88
C ALA A 21 -33.28 21.01 15.72
N SER A 22 -32.29 21.89 15.86
CA SER A 22 -32.50 23.23 16.40
C SER A 22 -32.79 24.17 15.23
N ALA A 23 -34.06 24.51 15.05
CA ALA A 23 -34.49 25.56 14.12
C ALA A 23 -34.28 26.92 14.80
N ALA A 24 -33.42 27.76 14.21
CA ALA A 24 -33.26 29.16 14.59
C ALA A 24 -33.88 30.06 13.50
N PRO A 25 -34.42 31.24 13.86
CA PRO A 25 -35.20 32.10 12.98
C PRO A 25 -34.32 32.85 11.98
N SER A 26 -34.84 32.97 10.76
CA SER A 26 -34.28 33.74 9.66
C SER A 26 -34.48 35.25 9.89
N GLU A 27 -33.39 35.97 10.14
CA GLU A 27 -33.32 37.41 9.87
C GLU A 27 -32.78 37.61 8.45
N SER A 28 -33.69 38.03 7.57
CA SER A 28 -33.44 38.39 6.18
C SER A 28 -32.84 39.79 6.14
N ASP A 29 -31.53 39.89 6.35
CA ASP A 29 -30.79 41.12 6.09
C ASP A 29 -30.34 41.13 4.62
N ALA A 30 -30.86 42.10 3.86
CA ALA A 30 -30.56 42.31 2.46
C ALA A 30 -29.15 42.91 2.32
N ALA A 31 -28.13 42.08 2.55
CA ALA A 31 -26.73 42.43 2.35
C ALA A 31 -26.43 42.47 0.85
N ALA A 32 -25.85 43.60 0.41
CA ALA A 32 -25.37 43.81 -0.94
C ALA A 32 -24.47 42.64 -1.39
N GLU A 33 -24.77 42.06 -2.55
CA GLU A 33 -23.96 41.00 -3.16
C GLU A 33 -22.50 41.49 -3.27
N PRO A 34 -21.56 40.91 -2.50
CA PRO A 34 -20.15 41.21 -2.68
C PRO A 34 -19.79 40.81 -4.10
N ALA A 35 -19.19 41.75 -4.84
CA ALA A 35 -18.65 41.50 -6.17
C ALA A 35 -17.84 40.20 -6.13
N ALA A 36 -18.29 39.20 -6.87
CA ALA A 36 -17.65 37.89 -6.92
C ALA A 36 -16.21 38.08 -7.39
N ASP A 37 -15.26 37.98 -6.45
CA ASP A 37 -13.85 37.88 -6.76
C ASP A 37 -13.68 36.75 -7.78
N ALA A 38 -13.09 37.10 -8.92
CA ALA A 38 -12.79 36.12 -9.95
C ALA A 38 -11.95 35.01 -9.30
N PRO A 39 -12.28 33.73 -9.53
CA PRO A 39 -11.54 32.62 -8.92
C PRO A 39 -10.07 32.76 -9.29
N ALA A 40 -9.22 32.96 -8.28
CA ALA A 40 -7.78 32.95 -8.46
C ALA A 40 -7.38 31.60 -9.05
N GLU A 41 -6.64 31.61 -10.16
CA GLU A 41 -6.08 30.39 -10.74
C GLU A 41 -5.13 29.76 -9.71
N ASP A 42 -5.42 28.51 -9.32
CA ASP A 42 -4.52 27.76 -8.45
C ASP A 42 -3.14 27.68 -9.12
N PRO A 43 -2.05 27.98 -8.39
CA PRO A 43 -0.71 27.90 -8.94
C PRO A 43 -0.47 26.50 -9.51
N ALA A 44 0.02 26.45 -10.74
CA ALA A 44 0.31 25.18 -11.41
C ALA A 44 1.25 24.33 -10.57
N GLU A 45 0.88 23.07 -10.33
CA GLU A 45 1.66 22.12 -9.55
C GLU A 45 3.02 21.82 -10.22
N ASP A 46 4.08 21.74 -9.42
CA ASP A 46 5.43 21.42 -9.90
C ASP A 46 5.44 20.06 -10.63
N PRO A 47 5.88 19.99 -11.90
CA PRO A 47 5.99 18.74 -12.65
C PRO A 47 6.79 17.64 -11.92
N ALA A 48 7.84 18.00 -11.16
CA ALA A 48 8.64 17.04 -10.40
C ALA A 48 7.83 16.37 -9.28
N LEU A 49 6.95 17.14 -8.64
CA LEU A 49 6.07 16.64 -7.58
C LEU A 49 4.97 15.73 -8.14
N VAL A 50 4.47 16.02 -9.35
CA VAL A 50 3.54 15.15 -10.08
C VAL A 50 4.21 13.80 -10.44
N GLU A 51 5.43 13.82 -10.98
CA GLU A 51 6.17 12.59 -11.29
C GLU A 51 6.49 11.79 -10.01
N ALA A 52 6.89 12.45 -8.92
CA ALA A 52 7.19 11.77 -7.65
C ALA A 52 5.96 11.07 -7.07
N LYS A 53 4.78 11.71 -7.17
CA LYS A 53 3.50 11.11 -6.76
C LYS A 53 3.15 9.88 -7.59
N ASP A 54 3.42 9.90 -8.89
CA ASP A 54 3.16 8.75 -9.76
C ASP A 54 4.09 7.58 -9.43
N LEU A 55 5.40 7.84 -9.33
CA LEU A 55 6.40 6.85 -8.91
C LEU A 55 6.08 6.26 -7.53
N TYR A 56 5.64 7.09 -6.58
CA TYR A 56 5.21 6.63 -5.26
C TYR A 56 4.06 5.61 -5.36
N LYS A 57 3.01 5.92 -6.12
CA LYS A 57 1.85 5.03 -6.33
C LYS A 57 2.25 3.73 -7.02
N GLN A 58 3.12 3.81 -8.04
CA GLN A 58 3.65 2.61 -8.69
C GLN A 58 4.44 1.75 -7.69
N GLY A 59 5.28 2.37 -6.86
CA GLY A 59 6.02 1.69 -5.81
C GLY A 59 5.11 1.03 -4.77
N GLU A 60 4.02 1.69 -4.38
CA GLU A 60 2.99 1.13 -3.49
C GLU A 60 2.32 -0.12 -4.09
N ILE A 61 2.03 -0.10 -5.40
CA ILE A 61 1.49 -1.27 -6.11
C ILE A 61 2.49 -2.43 -6.05
N LYS A 62 3.76 -2.18 -6.39
CA LYS A 62 4.84 -3.18 -6.35
C LYS A 62 5.04 -3.74 -4.95
N PHE A 63 5.03 -2.89 -3.93
CA PHE A 63 5.16 -3.30 -2.54
C PHE A 63 4.01 -4.23 -2.13
N ARG A 64 2.77 -3.90 -2.51
CA ARG A 64 1.58 -4.72 -2.22
C ARG A 64 1.57 -6.06 -2.96
N THR A 65 2.22 -6.16 -4.12
CA THR A 65 2.40 -7.42 -4.85
C THR A 65 3.64 -8.20 -4.42
N ALA A 66 4.28 -7.82 -3.31
CA ALA A 66 5.51 -8.40 -2.77
C ALA A 66 6.74 -8.29 -3.71
N GLU A 67 6.69 -7.36 -4.66
CA GLU A 67 7.80 -6.99 -5.55
C GLU A 67 8.65 -5.89 -4.88
N TYR A 68 9.21 -6.20 -3.71
CA TYR A 68 9.85 -5.20 -2.83
C TYR A 68 11.07 -4.51 -3.43
N ILE A 69 11.83 -5.20 -4.28
CA ILE A 69 13.01 -4.62 -4.97
C ILE A 69 12.57 -3.57 -6.00
N ASP A 70 11.50 -3.85 -6.74
CA ASP A 70 10.94 -2.90 -7.71
C ASP A 70 10.34 -1.68 -7.00
N ALA A 71 9.63 -1.91 -5.89
CA ALA A 71 9.10 -0.83 -5.06
C ALA A 71 10.20 0.10 -4.57
N LEU A 72 11.29 -0.48 -4.08
CA LEU A 72 12.48 0.24 -3.61
C LEU A 72 13.08 1.10 -4.73
N ALA A 73 13.21 0.55 -5.95
CA ALA A 73 13.73 1.31 -7.08
C ALA A 73 12.84 2.54 -7.40
N LEU A 74 11.52 2.35 -7.42
CA LEU A 74 10.55 3.42 -7.70
C LEU A 74 10.56 4.50 -6.61
N TRP A 75 10.58 4.12 -5.33
CA TRP A 75 10.63 5.08 -4.22
C TRP A 75 11.96 5.82 -4.14
N LYS A 76 13.09 5.17 -4.46
CA LYS A 76 14.39 5.87 -4.58
C LYS A 76 14.38 6.89 -5.71
N ARG A 77 13.78 6.56 -6.86
CA ARG A 77 13.62 7.51 -7.97
C ARG A 77 12.72 8.68 -7.56
N ALA A 78 11.59 8.41 -6.91
CA ALA A 78 10.70 9.44 -6.38
C ALA A 78 11.43 10.38 -5.40
N PHE A 79 12.23 9.81 -4.50
CA PHE A 79 13.05 10.59 -3.56
C PHE A 79 14.08 11.47 -4.29
N GLY A 80 14.74 10.93 -5.31
CA GLY A 80 15.79 11.63 -6.07
C GLY A 80 15.29 12.80 -6.91
N ILE A 81 14.04 12.78 -7.39
CA ILE A 81 13.48 13.86 -8.20
C ILE A 81 12.84 14.98 -7.37
N LEU A 82 12.51 14.73 -6.10
CA LEU A 82 11.93 15.76 -5.25
C LEU A 82 12.97 16.85 -4.95
N PRO A 83 12.67 18.14 -5.19
CA PRO A 83 13.58 19.22 -4.89
C PRO A 83 13.93 19.24 -3.40
N GLU A 84 15.10 19.77 -3.06
CA GLU A 84 15.45 20.06 -1.68
C GLU A 84 14.78 21.37 -1.27
N GLY A 85 13.85 21.31 -0.33
CA GLY A 85 13.10 22.46 0.13
C GLY A 85 12.27 22.12 1.36
N GLU A 86 11.77 23.15 2.04
CA GLU A 86 10.89 22.95 3.20
C GLU A 86 9.56 22.30 2.81
N ASP A 87 9.02 22.65 1.62
CA ASP A 87 7.73 22.16 1.12
C ASP A 87 7.73 20.65 0.81
N THR A 88 8.86 20.10 0.37
CA THR A 88 9.01 18.68 0.00
C THR A 88 9.64 17.82 1.08
N ARG A 89 10.13 18.45 2.15
CA ARG A 89 10.88 17.81 3.24
C ARG A 89 10.08 16.70 3.92
N THR A 90 8.82 16.98 4.23
CA THR A 90 7.88 16.02 4.81
C THR A 90 7.69 14.80 3.90
N ILE A 91 7.57 15.02 2.59
CA ILE A 91 7.40 13.96 1.59
C ILE A 91 8.67 13.12 1.50
N ARG A 92 9.84 13.76 1.45
CA ARG A 92 11.14 13.07 1.44
C ARG A 92 11.34 12.22 2.69
N ASN A 93 10.98 12.73 3.86
CA ASN A 93 11.08 11.99 5.12
C ASN A 93 10.15 10.76 5.12
N ALA A 94 8.90 10.90 4.66
CA ALA A 94 7.98 9.78 4.50
C ALA A 94 8.50 8.72 3.51
N LEU A 95 9.15 9.13 2.42
CA LEU A 95 9.79 8.22 1.47
C LEU A 95 10.94 7.43 2.09
N VAL A 96 11.76 8.04 2.95
CA VAL A 96 12.84 7.35 3.67
C VAL A 96 12.30 6.19 4.50
N TYR A 97 11.21 6.41 5.24
CA TYR A 97 10.56 5.36 6.03
C TYR A 97 10.07 4.20 5.14
N ASN A 98 9.40 4.50 4.03
CA ASN A 98 8.92 3.48 3.08
C ASN A 98 10.09 2.69 2.46
N ILE A 99 11.18 3.36 2.09
CA ILE A 99 12.39 2.71 1.55
C ILE A 99 13.00 1.76 2.59
N ALA A 100 13.06 2.17 3.87
CA ALA A 100 13.52 1.32 4.95
C ALA A 100 12.61 0.09 5.12
N GLU A 101 11.29 0.27 5.05
CA GLU A 101 10.33 -0.84 5.12
C GLU A 101 10.50 -1.82 3.94
N ALA A 102 10.64 -1.33 2.71
CA ALA A 102 10.93 -2.16 1.54
C ALA A 102 12.22 -2.95 1.67
N HIS A 103 13.28 -2.36 2.23
CA HIS A 103 14.50 -3.11 2.55
C HIS A 103 14.20 -4.23 3.55
N SER A 104 13.51 -3.95 4.65
CA SER A 104 13.15 -4.97 5.63
C SER A 104 12.36 -6.13 5.02
N LYS A 105 11.41 -5.83 4.12
CA LYS A 105 10.62 -6.84 3.40
C LYS A 105 11.39 -7.60 2.32
N ALA A 106 12.31 -6.93 1.62
CA ALA A 106 13.18 -7.59 0.66
C ALA A 106 14.05 -8.67 1.33
N TYR A 107 14.53 -8.44 2.55
CA TYR A 107 15.22 -9.45 3.35
C TYR A 107 14.34 -10.69 3.61
N GLU A 108 13.05 -10.52 3.90
CA GLU A 108 12.14 -11.65 4.13
C GLU A 108 12.06 -12.59 2.92
N VAL A 109 12.27 -12.05 1.71
CA VAL A 109 12.24 -12.80 0.44
C VAL A 109 13.60 -13.40 0.08
N ASN A 110 14.67 -12.61 0.10
CA ASN A 110 15.98 -13.03 -0.43
C ASN A 110 17.01 -13.42 0.64
N ARG A 111 16.68 -13.26 1.93
CA ARG A 111 17.55 -13.57 3.08
C ARG A 111 18.94 -12.91 3.03
N ASN A 112 19.05 -11.73 2.42
CA ASN A 112 20.30 -10.98 2.38
C ASN A 112 20.37 -9.95 3.52
N PRO A 113 21.20 -10.14 4.57
CA PRO A 113 21.28 -9.25 5.74
C PRO A 113 21.67 -7.82 5.40
N THR A 114 22.26 -7.57 4.23
CA THR A 114 22.57 -6.22 3.75
C THR A 114 21.33 -5.34 3.69
N HIS A 115 20.16 -5.91 3.35
CA HIS A 115 18.91 -5.15 3.36
C HIS A 115 18.54 -4.69 4.78
N LEU A 116 18.67 -5.54 5.80
CA LEU A 116 18.38 -5.17 7.18
C LEU A 116 19.29 -4.04 7.67
N ARG A 117 20.60 -4.12 7.37
CA ARG A 117 21.56 -3.07 7.72
C ARG A 117 21.23 -1.73 7.05
N LYS A 118 20.85 -1.75 5.76
CA LYS A 118 20.40 -0.54 5.04
C LYS A 118 19.10 0.02 5.63
N ALA A 119 18.13 -0.84 5.97
CA ALA A 119 16.89 -0.41 6.62
C ALA A 119 17.16 0.28 7.97
N LYS A 120 18.03 -0.31 8.79
CA LYS A 120 18.41 0.25 10.10
C LYS A 120 19.02 1.64 9.94
N LEU A 121 20.03 1.77 9.08
CA LEU A 121 20.71 3.05 8.84
C LEU A 121 19.74 4.15 8.37
N LEU A 122 18.78 3.80 7.49
CA LEU A 122 17.76 4.74 7.03
C LEU A 122 16.86 5.22 8.17
N LEU A 123 16.47 4.33 9.10
CA LEU A 123 15.64 4.71 10.25
C LEU A 123 16.40 5.50 11.31
N GLU A 124 17.68 5.22 11.53
CA GLU A 124 18.54 6.04 12.40
C GLU A 124 18.64 7.48 11.86
N ASN A 125 18.87 7.62 10.55
CA ASN A 125 18.87 8.93 9.90
C ASN A 125 17.48 9.59 9.95
N TYR A 126 16.40 8.83 9.73
CA TYR A 126 15.03 9.31 9.88
C TYR A 126 14.79 9.91 11.27
N GLN A 127 15.18 9.23 12.36
CA GLN A 127 15.01 9.77 13.72
C GLN A 127 15.74 11.09 13.91
N ALA A 128 16.99 11.19 13.45
CA ALA A 128 17.81 12.38 13.56
C ALA A 128 17.22 13.57 12.78
N GLU A 129 16.77 13.32 11.54
CA GLU A 129 16.12 14.34 10.71
C GLU A 129 14.74 14.72 11.28
N HIS A 130 13.94 13.75 11.69
CA HIS A 130 12.59 13.96 12.21
C HIS A 130 12.58 14.86 13.46
N GLU A 131 13.57 14.70 14.35
CA GLU A 131 13.75 15.61 15.49
C GLU A 131 14.01 17.05 15.04
N ALA A 132 14.86 17.25 14.04
CA ALA A 132 15.17 18.58 13.52
C ALA A 132 13.95 19.25 12.85
N LEU A 133 13.07 18.45 12.22
CA LEU A 133 11.92 18.97 11.47
C LEU A 133 10.70 19.27 12.33
N TYR A 134 10.37 18.37 13.26
CA TYR A 134 9.12 18.43 14.01
C TYR A 134 9.31 18.72 15.49
N GLY A 135 10.57 18.79 15.94
CA GLY A 135 10.93 19.05 17.33
C GLY A 135 10.34 18.01 18.28
N ASP A 136 9.78 18.53 19.37
CA ASP A 136 9.37 17.76 20.54
C ASP A 136 7.84 17.64 20.69
N SER A 137 7.09 17.79 19.59
CA SER A 137 5.65 17.57 19.63
C SER A 137 5.34 16.13 20.09
N PRO A 138 4.22 15.91 20.82
CA PRO A 138 3.83 14.56 21.26
C PRO A 138 3.75 13.55 20.11
N GLU A 139 3.26 13.98 18.95
CA GLU A 139 3.18 13.18 17.73
C GLU A 139 4.57 12.83 17.20
N ALA A 140 5.49 13.80 17.12
CA ALA A 140 6.85 13.55 16.66
C ALA A 140 7.65 12.65 17.59
N LYS A 141 7.43 12.75 18.91
CA LYS A 141 8.03 11.84 19.90
C LYS A 141 7.51 10.42 19.72
N LYS A 142 6.21 10.27 19.46
CA LYS A 142 5.59 8.97 19.20
C LYS A 142 6.17 8.34 17.93
N GLU A 143 6.23 9.07 16.82
CA GLU A 143 6.81 8.55 15.56
C GLU A 143 8.29 8.19 15.71
N ARG A 144 9.07 9.01 16.43
CA ARG A 144 10.47 8.67 16.76
C ARG A 144 10.57 7.41 17.62
N ALA A 145 9.68 7.23 18.60
CA ALA A 145 9.65 6.02 19.42
C ALA A 145 9.32 4.78 18.59
N GLU A 146 8.32 4.84 17.70
CA GLU A 146 7.96 3.75 16.78
C GLU A 146 9.13 3.40 15.84
N ALA A 147 9.85 4.39 15.32
CA ALA A 147 11.08 4.17 14.55
C ALA A 147 12.18 3.49 15.40
N GLY A 148 12.26 3.80 16.69
CA GLY A 148 13.20 3.20 17.65
C GLY A 148 12.91 1.72 17.89
N GLU A 149 11.65 1.39 18.16
CA GLU A 149 11.19 0.00 18.28
C GLU A 149 11.52 -0.80 17.00
N ARG A 150 11.34 -0.18 15.83
CA ARG A 150 11.66 -0.81 14.55
C ARG A 150 13.16 -1.03 14.35
N ILE A 151 14.01 -0.10 14.80
CA ILE A 151 15.47 -0.25 14.79
C ILE A 151 15.90 -1.44 15.67
N GLU A 152 15.32 -1.57 16.87
CA GLU A 152 15.58 -2.69 17.78
C GLU A 152 15.19 -4.03 17.13
N GLU A 153 14.02 -4.10 16.50
CA GLU A 153 13.59 -5.30 15.76
C GLU A 153 14.55 -5.65 14.60
N LEU A 154 15.02 -4.65 13.86
CA LEU A 154 16.01 -4.86 12.79
C LEU A 154 17.33 -5.38 13.35
N ASP A 155 17.78 -4.88 14.51
CA ASP A 155 18.98 -5.38 15.18
C ASP A 155 18.85 -6.85 15.61
N GLU A 156 17.69 -7.24 16.13
CA GLU A 156 17.41 -8.65 16.45
C GLU A 156 17.45 -9.51 15.19
N LYS A 157 16.83 -9.06 14.09
CA LYS A 157 16.87 -9.77 12.80
C LYS A 157 18.27 -9.87 12.22
N ILE A 158 19.10 -8.83 12.34
CA ILE A 158 20.50 -8.83 11.91
C ILE A 158 21.28 -9.89 12.70
N LYS A 159 21.18 -9.87 14.03
CA LYS A 159 21.85 -10.85 14.90
C LYS A 159 21.41 -12.28 14.57
N ALA A 160 20.12 -12.50 14.36
CA ALA A 160 19.57 -13.81 14.00
C ALA A 160 20.07 -14.30 12.63
N SER A 161 20.09 -13.42 11.63
CA SER A 161 20.61 -13.67 10.29
C SER A 161 22.09 -14.06 10.31
N GLU A 162 22.90 -13.30 11.08
CA GLU A 162 24.33 -13.57 11.26
C GLU A 162 24.58 -14.89 12.00
N ALA A 163 23.81 -15.19 13.05
CA ALA A 163 23.88 -16.47 13.75
C ALA A 163 23.47 -17.66 12.86
N ALA A 164 22.58 -17.44 11.90
CA ALA A 164 22.18 -18.42 10.90
C ALA A 164 23.21 -18.60 9.77
N GLY A 165 24.27 -17.79 9.72
CA GLY A 165 25.30 -17.84 8.68
C GLY A 165 24.82 -17.34 7.32
N GLU A 166 23.75 -16.54 7.27
CA GLU A 166 23.29 -15.91 6.03
C GLU A 166 24.36 -14.93 5.53
N GLN A 167 24.79 -15.11 4.28
CA GLN A 167 25.88 -14.31 3.72
C GLN A 167 25.35 -13.05 3.05
N ALA A 168 26.05 -11.94 3.28
CA ALA A 168 25.83 -10.72 2.54
C ALA A 168 26.20 -10.95 1.07
N SER A 169 25.19 -11.01 0.21
CA SER A 169 25.39 -10.84 -1.22
C SER A 169 25.37 -9.34 -1.54
N SER A 170 26.07 -8.93 -2.59
CA SER A 170 25.84 -7.60 -3.15
C SER A 170 24.35 -7.49 -3.49
N ILE A 171 23.67 -6.52 -2.89
CA ILE A 171 22.36 -6.14 -3.39
C ILE A 171 22.66 -5.62 -4.81
N PRO A 172 22.01 -6.14 -5.87
CA PRO A 172 22.10 -5.50 -7.16
C PRO A 172 21.61 -4.08 -6.92
N GLU A 173 22.55 -3.14 -6.87
CA GLU A 173 22.23 -1.73 -6.88
C GLU A 173 21.67 -1.54 -8.27
N SER A 174 20.36 -1.77 -8.40
CA SER A 174 19.60 -1.51 -9.61
C SER A 174 20.10 -0.16 -10.08
N GLU A 175 20.74 -0.16 -11.25
CA GLU A 175 21.53 0.93 -11.82
C GLU A 175 20.65 2.15 -12.17
N ALA A 176 19.58 2.38 -11.43
CA ALA A 176 18.74 3.56 -11.43
C ALA A 176 19.50 4.86 -11.08
N SER A 177 20.83 4.82 -10.90
CA SER A 177 21.66 5.99 -10.66
C SER A 177 22.55 6.42 -11.83
N ALA A 178 22.64 5.69 -12.96
CA ALA A 178 23.49 6.18 -14.05
C ALA A 178 23.12 5.59 -15.41
N GLY A 179 22.50 6.42 -16.25
CA GLY A 179 22.62 6.30 -17.69
C GLY A 179 21.60 5.39 -18.35
N THR A 180 20.50 6.00 -18.78
CA THR A 180 19.83 5.60 -20.02
C THR A 180 20.89 5.52 -21.13
N THR A 181 21.43 4.33 -21.36
CA THR A 181 21.96 3.97 -22.67
C THR A 181 20.78 3.33 -23.38
N GLU A 182 20.04 4.15 -24.10
CA GLU A 182 18.73 3.88 -24.71
C GLU A 182 18.74 2.80 -25.82
N ASP A 183 19.83 2.06 -25.98
CA ASP A 183 20.18 1.43 -27.26
C ASP A 183 20.34 -0.10 -27.22
N SER A 184 19.96 -0.80 -26.14
CA SER A 184 20.23 -2.25 -26.05
C SER A 184 19.16 -3.16 -25.47
N VAL A 185 17.94 -2.67 -25.21
CA VAL A 185 16.83 -3.54 -24.71
C VAL A 185 15.75 -3.83 -25.79
N VAL A 186 15.95 -3.41 -27.04
CA VAL A 186 14.92 -3.60 -28.09
C VAL A 186 15.01 -4.97 -28.79
N GLN A 187 16.07 -5.76 -28.64
CA GLN A 187 16.32 -6.88 -29.57
C GLN A 187 15.91 -8.29 -29.12
N ALA A 188 15.36 -8.49 -27.91
CA ALA A 188 14.94 -9.83 -27.45
C ALA A 188 13.42 -10.04 -27.31
N GLU A 189 12.61 -8.98 -27.41
CA GLU A 189 11.14 -9.06 -27.27
C GLU A 189 10.39 -8.79 -28.60
N GLN A 190 11.12 -8.65 -29.70
CA GLN A 190 10.57 -8.21 -30.99
C GLN A 190 10.07 -9.35 -31.91
N GLU A 191 9.92 -10.58 -31.40
CA GLU A 191 9.39 -11.71 -32.18
C GLU A 191 7.97 -12.18 -31.80
N GLU A 192 7.34 -11.59 -30.77
CA GLU A 192 5.89 -11.77 -30.48
C GLU A 192 5.02 -10.55 -30.82
N ALA A 193 5.57 -9.55 -31.53
CA ALA A 193 4.91 -8.27 -31.85
C ALA A 193 3.80 -8.33 -32.92
N GLY A 194 3.04 -9.43 -32.98
CA GLY A 194 1.98 -9.63 -34.00
C GLY A 194 0.57 -9.75 -33.46
N LYS A 195 0.37 -9.97 -32.15
CA LYS A 195 -0.98 -10.15 -31.58
C LYS A 195 -1.23 -9.06 -30.54
N PRO A 196 -2.27 -8.22 -30.72
CA PRO A 196 -2.66 -7.27 -29.68
C PRO A 196 -2.88 -8.03 -28.38
N SER A 197 -2.40 -7.47 -27.28
CA SER A 197 -2.62 -8.08 -25.97
C SER A 197 -4.12 -8.23 -25.75
N TRP A 198 -4.57 -9.33 -25.12
CA TRP A 198 -6.01 -9.55 -24.88
C TRP A 198 -6.68 -8.34 -24.19
N ASP A 199 -5.94 -7.63 -23.33
CA ASP A 199 -6.41 -6.42 -22.66
C ASP A 199 -6.65 -5.25 -23.64
N GLU A 200 -5.82 -5.08 -24.67
CA GLU A 200 -6.05 -4.11 -25.75
C GLU A 200 -7.25 -4.49 -26.60
N GLU A 201 -7.40 -5.77 -26.95
CA GLU A 201 -8.56 -6.20 -27.71
C GLU A 201 -9.88 -6.02 -26.94
N VAL A 202 -9.88 -6.24 -25.62
CA VAL A 202 -11.06 -6.01 -24.76
C VAL A 202 -11.35 -4.53 -24.63
N LYS A 203 -10.33 -3.67 -24.54
CA LYS A 203 -10.50 -2.21 -24.52
C LYS A 203 -11.02 -1.67 -25.84
N ALA A 204 -10.59 -2.23 -26.97
CA ALA A 204 -11.02 -1.82 -28.31
C ALA A 204 -12.44 -2.27 -28.66
N ASP A 205 -12.98 -3.28 -27.97
CA ASP A 205 -14.35 -3.75 -28.17
C ASP A 205 -15.37 -2.70 -27.67
N PRO A 206 -16.31 -2.22 -28.51
CA PRO A 206 -17.25 -1.16 -28.15
C PRO A 206 -18.26 -1.57 -27.07
N VAL A 207 -18.47 -2.88 -26.86
CA VAL A 207 -19.40 -3.44 -25.86
C VAL A 207 -18.66 -3.83 -24.58
N LEU A 208 -17.49 -4.47 -24.70
CA LEU A 208 -16.72 -4.94 -23.55
C LEU A 208 -15.81 -3.86 -22.95
N GLY A 209 -15.29 -2.93 -23.75
CA GLY A 209 -14.39 -1.87 -23.32
C GLY A 209 -14.97 -1.00 -22.20
N PRO A 210 -16.19 -0.44 -22.33
CA PRO A 210 -16.83 0.32 -21.26
C PRO A 210 -17.07 -0.49 -19.99
N LYS A 211 -17.42 -1.79 -20.13
CA LYS A 211 -17.62 -2.71 -19.00
C LYS A 211 -16.31 -3.00 -18.28
N TRP A 212 -15.24 -3.25 -19.02
CA TRP A 212 -13.89 -3.47 -18.49
C TRP A 212 -13.37 -2.23 -17.77
N ALA A 213 -13.46 -1.05 -18.38
CA ALA A 213 -13.04 0.21 -17.78
C ALA A 213 -13.82 0.50 -16.47
N THR A 214 -15.13 0.27 -16.47
CA THR A 214 -15.97 0.45 -15.27
C THR A 214 -15.62 -0.56 -14.18
N ALA A 215 -15.41 -1.83 -14.53
CA ALA A 215 -15.00 -2.86 -13.59
C ALA A 215 -13.63 -2.53 -12.97
N ASN A 216 -12.66 -2.09 -13.78
CA ASN A 216 -11.32 -1.75 -13.32
C ASN A 216 -11.34 -0.52 -12.40
N LYS A 217 -12.08 0.54 -12.76
CA LYS A 217 -12.28 1.72 -11.89
C LYS A 217 -12.87 1.35 -10.53
N ARG A 218 -13.86 0.45 -10.50
CA ARG A 218 -14.48 -0.04 -9.25
C ARG A 218 -13.54 -0.90 -8.42
N LEU A 219 -12.71 -1.71 -9.08
CA LEU A 219 -11.74 -2.58 -8.41
C LEU A 219 -10.60 -1.73 -7.79
N VAL A 220 -10.05 -0.77 -8.54
CA VAL A 220 -9.05 0.18 -8.04
C VAL A 220 -9.63 1.06 -6.93
N GLY A 221 -10.81 1.67 -7.15
CA GLY A 221 -11.47 2.50 -6.12
C GLY A 221 -11.83 1.71 -4.86
N GLY A 222 -12.30 0.47 -5.02
CA GLY A 222 -12.56 -0.45 -3.90
C GLY A 222 -11.29 -0.82 -3.14
N ALA A 223 -10.19 -1.10 -3.84
CA ALA A 223 -8.90 -1.45 -3.24
C ALA A 223 -8.31 -0.26 -2.47
N VAL A 224 -8.36 0.95 -3.02
CA VAL A 224 -7.91 2.18 -2.33
C VAL A 224 -8.73 2.44 -1.06
N MET A 225 -10.07 2.40 -1.14
CA MET A 225 -10.94 2.61 0.01
C MET A 225 -10.77 1.54 1.10
N THR A 226 -10.55 0.28 0.70
CA THR A 226 -10.32 -0.82 1.64
C THR A 226 -8.90 -0.77 2.22
N GLY A 227 -7.90 -0.31 1.46
CA GLY A 227 -6.52 -0.13 1.93
C GLY A 227 -6.42 0.97 2.99
N ILE A 228 -7.00 2.15 2.71
CA ILE A 228 -7.07 3.25 3.68
C ILE A 228 -7.90 2.83 4.90
N GLY A 229 -9.09 2.28 4.70
CA GLY A 229 -9.95 1.81 5.80
C GLY A 229 -9.37 0.64 6.60
N GLY A 230 -8.54 -0.21 5.99
CA GLY A 230 -7.90 -1.36 6.62
C GLY A 230 -6.80 -0.98 7.60
N ILE A 231 -6.00 0.04 7.27
CA ILE A 231 -4.97 0.58 8.17
C ILE A 231 -5.64 1.22 9.41
N PHE A 232 -6.67 2.04 9.20
CA PHE A 232 -7.43 2.63 10.32
C PHE A 232 -8.25 1.60 11.11
N GLY A 233 -8.74 0.54 10.45
CA GLY A 233 -9.50 -0.54 11.07
C GLY A 233 -8.67 -1.41 12.01
N LEU A 234 -7.40 -1.69 11.67
CA LEU A 234 -6.49 -2.46 12.53
C LEU A 234 -6.11 -1.68 13.79
N VAL A 235 -5.91 -0.36 13.69
CA VAL A 235 -5.66 0.52 14.85
C VAL A 235 -6.88 0.60 15.77
N ALA A 236 -8.10 0.56 15.22
CA ALA A 236 -9.34 0.55 16.00
C ALA A 236 -9.65 -0.81 16.66
N LEU A 237 -9.25 -1.93 16.06
CA LEU A 237 -9.42 -3.27 16.64
C LEU A 237 -8.39 -3.56 17.75
N GLY A 238 -7.16 -3.04 17.64
CA GLY A 238 -6.15 -3.15 18.69
C GLY A 238 -6.50 -2.38 19.98
N SER A 239 -7.36 -1.37 19.90
CA SER A 239 -7.78 -0.57 21.06
C SER A 239 -9.04 -1.10 21.78
N PHE A 240 -9.75 -2.08 21.21
CA PHE A 240 -10.93 -2.71 21.83
C PHE A 240 -10.72 -4.16 22.28
N GLY A 241 -9.58 -4.77 21.94
CA GLY A 241 -9.21 -6.13 22.35
C GLY A 241 -8.64 -6.21 23.78
N LEU A 242 -9.51 -6.28 24.78
CA LEU A 242 -9.35 -6.97 26.08
C LEU A 242 -7.90 -7.20 26.58
N VAL A 243 -7.33 -6.22 27.28
CA VAL A 243 -6.36 -6.51 28.36
C VAL A 243 -7.14 -6.56 29.68
N PRO A 244 -7.56 -7.74 30.17
CA PRO A 244 -8.06 -7.86 31.53
C PRO A 244 -6.86 -7.74 32.48
N GLY A 245 -6.51 -6.53 32.93
CA GLY A 245 -5.58 -6.38 34.05
C GLY A 245 -4.66 -5.16 34.13
N SER A 246 -4.70 -4.17 33.23
CA SER A 246 -3.88 -2.96 33.40
C SER A 246 -4.55 -1.94 34.33
N SER A 247 -4.59 -2.26 35.62
CA SER A 247 -4.85 -1.27 36.67
C SER A 247 -3.65 -0.32 36.77
N GLY A 248 -3.80 0.89 36.24
CA GLY A 248 -3.03 2.06 36.64
C GLY A 248 -1.57 2.13 36.20
N LEU A 249 -1.30 2.90 35.16
CA LEU A 249 0.03 3.55 35.01
C LEU A 249 -0.03 5.03 34.61
N LEU A 250 -1.20 5.60 34.32
CA LEU A 250 -1.32 7.04 34.07
C LEU A 250 -2.54 7.60 34.82
N GLY A 251 -2.28 8.09 36.04
CA GLY A 251 -3.27 8.70 36.93
C GLY A 251 -3.69 10.11 36.49
N GLY A 252 -4.42 10.20 35.37
CA GLY A 252 -5.09 11.42 34.93
C GLY A 252 -6.60 11.20 34.75
N PRO A 253 -7.45 12.24 34.93
CA PRO A 253 -8.90 12.10 34.85
C PRO A 253 -9.38 11.64 33.45
N PRO A 254 -10.37 10.73 33.38
CA PRO A 254 -10.72 9.96 32.18
C PRO A 254 -11.69 10.71 31.25
N VAL A 255 -11.31 11.88 30.73
CA VAL A 255 -12.20 12.68 29.86
C VAL A 255 -11.74 12.73 28.40
N GLY A 256 -10.46 12.48 28.10
CA GLY A 256 -9.91 12.66 26.74
C GLY A 256 -9.91 11.44 25.82
N LEU A 257 -10.01 10.20 26.34
CA LEU A 257 -9.68 9.00 25.56
C LEU A 257 -10.89 8.34 24.87
N ILE A 258 -12.12 8.67 25.28
CA ILE A 258 -13.35 8.08 24.71
C ILE A 258 -13.79 8.81 23.43
N VAL A 259 -13.49 10.11 23.29
CA VAL A 259 -13.94 10.91 22.14
C VAL A 259 -13.12 10.62 20.89
N THR A 260 -11.81 10.41 21.03
CA THR A 260 -10.91 10.19 19.89
C THR A 260 -11.06 8.79 19.27
N GLY A 261 -11.33 7.76 20.07
CA GLY A 261 -11.54 6.39 19.57
C GLY A 261 -12.86 6.20 18.80
N ALA A 262 -13.92 6.91 19.20
CA ALA A 262 -15.24 6.80 18.58
C ALA A 262 -15.28 7.42 17.17
N VAL A 263 -14.60 8.55 16.95
CA VAL A 263 -14.59 9.24 15.65
C VAL A 263 -13.79 8.44 14.61
N THR A 264 -12.63 7.89 14.98
CA THR A 264 -11.79 7.09 14.08
C THR A 264 -12.41 5.73 13.74
N GLY A 265 -13.12 5.11 14.70
CA GLY A 265 -13.83 3.85 14.47
C GLY A 265 -15.00 3.98 13.48
N VAL A 266 -15.76 5.08 13.52
CA VAL A 266 -16.87 5.31 12.58
C VAL A 266 -16.35 5.56 11.15
N ILE A 267 -15.23 6.27 11.00
CA ILE A 267 -14.61 6.49 9.68
C ILE A 267 -14.09 5.17 9.08
N ALA A 268 -13.47 4.30 9.89
CA ALA A 268 -12.97 3.01 9.44
C ALA A 268 -14.11 2.07 8.97
N VAL A 269 -15.19 1.95 9.75
CA VAL A 269 -16.36 1.15 9.35
C VAL A 269 -17.08 1.77 8.15
N GLY A 270 -17.19 3.10 8.12
CA GLY A 270 -17.82 3.86 7.05
C GLY A 270 -17.13 3.71 5.69
N LEU A 271 -15.82 3.45 5.64
CA LEU A 271 -15.07 3.23 4.40
C LEU A 271 -14.94 1.75 4.00
N LEU A 272 -14.88 0.83 4.97
CA LEU A 272 -14.74 -0.61 4.70
C LEU A 272 -15.98 -1.20 3.99
N VAL A 273 -17.19 -0.84 4.43
CA VAL A 273 -18.43 -1.36 3.83
C VAL A 273 -18.58 -0.94 2.36
N PRO A 274 -18.51 0.35 1.98
CA PRO A 274 -18.56 0.74 0.58
C PRO A 274 -17.36 0.21 -0.21
N GLY A 275 -16.14 0.20 0.36
CA GLY A 275 -14.95 -0.37 -0.27
C GLY A 275 -15.14 -1.83 -0.67
N GLY A 276 -15.65 -2.66 0.25
CA GLY A 276 -15.94 -4.07 0.00
C GLY A 276 -17.02 -4.28 -1.07
N ILE A 277 -18.08 -3.45 -1.09
CA ILE A 277 -19.13 -3.51 -2.12
C ILE A 277 -18.56 -3.16 -3.50
N PHE A 278 -17.72 -2.12 -3.59
CA PHE A 278 -17.08 -1.71 -4.83
C PHE A 278 -16.15 -2.81 -5.38
N LEU A 279 -15.37 -3.43 -4.50
CA LEU A 279 -14.45 -4.51 -4.87
C LEU A 279 -15.21 -5.75 -5.35
N ALA A 280 -16.27 -6.18 -4.64
CA ALA A 280 -17.10 -7.31 -5.05
C ALA A 280 -17.80 -7.08 -6.40
N ARG A 281 -18.32 -5.85 -6.63
CA ARG A 281 -18.89 -5.48 -7.94
C ARG A 281 -17.85 -5.40 -9.05
N GLY A 282 -16.64 -4.92 -8.76
CA GLY A 282 -15.51 -4.92 -9.70
C GLY A 282 -15.14 -6.33 -10.15
N ILE A 283 -15.01 -7.26 -9.20
CA ILE A 283 -14.70 -8.68 -9.48
C ILE A 283 -15.79 -9.33 -10.34
N ARG A 284 -17.08 -9.09 -10.02
CA ARG A 284 -18.20 -9.62 -10.83
C ARG A 284 -18.17 -9.08 -12.25
N GLY A 285 -17.96 -7.77 -12.44
CA GLY A 285 -17.82 -7.16 -13.76
C GLY A 285 -16.67 -7.75 -14.57
N ARG A 286 -15.52 -8.02 -13.93
CA ARG A 286 -14.38 -8.68 -14.58
C ARG A 286 -14.72 -10.11 -15.02
N LYS A 287 -15.44 -10.87 -14.19
CA LYS A 287 -15.90 -12.23 -14.54
C LYS A 287 -16.87 -12.21 -15.72
N GLU A 288 -17.76 -11.23 -15.82
CA GLU A 288 -18.66 -11.10 -16.96
C GLU A 288 -17.91 -10.81 -18.27
N VAL A 289 -16.89 -9.94 -18.24
CA VAL A 289 -16.03 -9.69 -19.41
C VAL A 289 -15.24 -10.93 -19.80
N LEU A 290 -14.67 -11.64 -18.83
CA LEU A 290 -13.94 -12.89 -19.07
C LEU A 290 -14.85 -14.03 -19.55
N ALA A 291 -16.11 -14.08 -19.12
CA ALA A 291 -17.06 -15.06 -19.62
C ALA A 291 -17.50 -14.75 -21.05
N ALA A 292 -17.65 -13.47 -21.40
CA ALA A 292 -18.01 -13.03 -22.74
C ALA A 292 -16.86 -13.17 -23.75
N LYS A 293 -15.63 -12.88 -23.31
CA LYS A 293 -14.41 -13.03 -24.11
C LYS A 293 -13.38 -13.79 -23.29
N PRO A 294 -13.46 -15.13 -23.24
CA PRO A 294 -12.47 -15.92 -22.53
C PRO A 294 -11.09 -15.57 -23.04
N ARG A 295 -10.13 -15.39 -22.12
CA ARG A 295 -8.72 -15.34 -22.53
C ARG A 295 -8.46 -16.62 -23.31
N ASN A 296 -7.83 -16.51 -24.47
CA ASN A 296 -7.08 -17.62 -25.02
C ASN A 296 -5.94 -17.86 -24.03
N SER A 297 -6.25 -18.46 -22.87
CA SER A 297 -5.29 -19.31 -22.19
C SER A 297 -4.97 -20.33 -23.26
N ALA A 298 -3.84 -20.14 -23.95
CA ALA A 298 -3.26 -21.19 -24.74
C ALA A 298 -3.39 -22.42 -23.86
N TYR A 299 -4.25 -23.36 -24.29
CA TYR A 299 -4.49 -24.56 -23.52
C TYR A 299 -3.10 -25.06 -23.17
N LEU A 300 -2.82 -25.18 -21.87
CA LEU A 300 -1.66 -25.92 -21.39
C LEU A 300 -1.93 -27.36 -21.82
N VAL A 301 -1.77 -27.64 -23.11
CA VAL A 301 -1.73 -28.97 -23.65
C VAL A 301 -0.40 -29.47 -23.12
N PRO A 302 -0.38 -30.41 -22.17
CA PRO A 302 0.86 -31.01 -21.75
C PRO A 302 1.46 -31.65 -23.00
N VAL A 303 2.49 -31.01 -23.57
CA VAL A 303 3.23 -31.62 -24.66
C VAL A 303 4.12 -32.65 -24.00
N PRO A 304 3.94 -33.96 -24.24
CA PRO A 304 4.87 -34.94 -23.72
C PRO A 304 6.22 -34.67 -24.36
N VAL A 305 7.15 -34.12 -23.59
CA VAL A 305 8.53 -33.95 -24.04
C VAL A 305 9.20 -35.30 -23.87
N TYR A 306 9.39 -36.01 -24.97
CA TYR A 306 10.22 -37.20 -24.98
C TYR A 306 11.67 -36.72 -24.82
N VAL A 307 12.25 -36.91 -23.63
CA VAL A 307 13.68 -36.67 -23.39
C VAL A 307 14.40 -37.96 -23.77
N PRO A 308 15.06 -38.03 -24.94
CA PRO A 308 15.85 -39.19 -25.27
C PRO A 308 17.08 -39.21 -24.38
N ASP A 309 17.24 -40.34 -23.70
CA ASP A 309 18.48 -40.81 -23.08
C ASP A 309 18.74 -40.36 -21.63
N THR A 310 18.31 -41.22 -20.70
CA THR A 310 19.01 -41.53 -19.43
C THR A 310 18.28 -42.69 -18.76
N ARG A 311 18.49 -43.93 -19.24
CA ARG A 311 18.32 -45.22 -18.52
C ARG A 311 17.29 -45.31 -17.37
N GLY A 312 16.08 -44.79 -17.56
CA GLY A 312 14.99 -44.86 -16.60
C GLY A 312 13.74 -44.24 -17.18
N ALA A 313 12.66 -45.00 -17.30
CA ALA A 313 11.39 -44.52 -17.82
C ALA A 313 10.75 -43.52 -16.85
N GLY A 314 11.06 -42.23 -17.00
CA GLY A 314 10.41 -41.14 -16.27
C GLY A 314 9.52 -40.32 -17.20
N PHE A 315 8.24 -40.19 -16.87
CA PHE A 315 7.35 -39.22 -17.52
C PHE A 315 7.61 -37.84 -16.91
N GLY A 316 8.25 -36.95 -17.66
CA GLY A 316 8.40 -35.54 -17.29
C GLY A 316 7.30 -34.69 -17.92
N VAL A 317 6.59 -33.89 -17.11
CA VAL A 317 5.68 -32.85 -17.61
C VAL A 317 6.44 -31.53 -17.60
N ALA A 318 6.76 -31.00 -18.78
CA ALA A 318 7.32 -29.66 -18.91
C ALA A 318 6.17 -28.67 -19.17
N VAL A 319 6.04 -27.66 -18.30
CA VAL A 319 5.15 -26.51 -18.52
C VAL A 319 5.97 -25.45 -19.23
N ARG A 320 5.61 -25.13 -20.48
CA ARG A 320 6.20 -24.02 -21.23
C ARG A 320 5.34 -22.78 -20.98
N PHE A 321 5.93 -21.75 -20.37
CA PHE A 321 5.32 -20.44 -20.17
C PHE A 321 5.52 -19.58 -21.42
#